data_AF-A0A956QTW2-F1
#
_entry.id   AF-A0A956QTW2-F1
#
_cell.length_a   1.000
_cell.length_b   1.000
_cell.length_c   1.000
_cell.angle_alpha   90.00
_cell.angle_beta   90.00
_cell.angle_gamma   90.00
#
_symmetry.space_group_name_H-M   'P 1'
#
loop_
_entity.id
_entity.type
_entity.pdbx_description
1 polymer ?
#
loop_
_entity_poly.entity_id
_entity_poly.type
_entity_poly.pdbx_seq_one_letter_code
_entity_poly.pdbx_strand_id
1 'polypeptide(L)'
;MNDRTDNDDCDNLIEGLSTTCQTCGAPLCLRKQVINLALGFLDSMRCLVCIGRENEKEPEKILEDVKVYISTRDCFATQWLNYRNVSACPDPDGCFPDTCFREFL
;
A
#
# COMPACT_ATOMS: atom_id res chain seq x y z
N MET A 1 16.92 -1.52 -32.77
CA MET A 1 15.47 -1.28 -32.70
C MET A 1 15.06 -1.60 -31.27
N ASN A 2 14.73 -0.57 -30.49
CA ASN A 2 14.26 -0.74 -29.12
C ASN A 2 12.79 -1.13 -29.20
N ASP A 3 12.51 -2.42 -29.03
CA ASP A 3 11.15 -2.88 -28.80
C ASP A 3 10.87 -2.80 -27.30
N ARG A 4 9.85 -2.03 -26.97
CA ARG A 4 9.44 -1.68 -25.62
C ARG A 4 8.88 -2.95 -25.00
N THR A 5 9.53 -3.48 -23.98
CA THR A 5 8.88 -4.45 -23.09
C THR A 5 7.63 -3.79 -22.53
N ASP A 6 6.48 -4.34 -22.90
CA ASP A 6 5.23 -4.25 -22.16
C ASP A 6 5.55 -4.66 -20.71
N ASN A 7 5.89 -3.67 -19.88
CA ASN A 7 6.08 -3.91 -18.46
C ASN A 7 4.69 -4.10 -17.89
N ASP A 8 4.35 -5.35 -17.63
CA ASP A 8 3.32 -5.80 -16.71
C ASP A 8 3.35 -4.91 -15.45
N ASP A 9 2.46 -3.92 -15.39
CA ASP A 9 2.25 -3.03 -14.23
C ASP A 9 1.77 -3.81 -12.98
N CYS A 10 1.58 -5.13 -13.11
CA CYS A 10 1.07 -6.05 -12.10
C CYS A 10 2.10 -6.42 -11.02
N ASP A 11 3.40 -6.24 -11.27
CA ASP A 11 4.50 -6.72 -10.39
C ASP A 11 5.29 -5.59 -9.70
N ASN A 12 4.68 -4.42 -9.49
CA ASN A 12 5.31 -3.32 -8.76
C ASN A 12 5.33 -3.58 -7.22
N LEU A 13 5.64 -4.79 -6.75
CA LEU A 13 5.77 -5.08 -5.33
C LEU A 13 7.20 -4.81 -4.84
N ILE A 14 7.37 -4.55 -3.55
CA ILE A 14 8.70 -4.39 -2.96
C ILE A 14 9.28 -5.78 -2.67
N GLU A 15 10.41 -6.09 -3.31
CA GLU A 15 11.10 -7.37 -3.15
C GLU A 15 11.42 -7.68 -1.67
N GLY A 16 11.23 -8.93 -1.27
CA GLY A 16 11.51 -9.40 0.09
C GLY A 16 10.43 -9.09 1.13
N LEU A 17 9.35 -8.38 0.75
CA LEU A 17 8.23 -8.11 1.65
C LEU A 17 7.06 -9.07 1.41
N SER A 18 6.30 -9.35 2.48
CA SER A 18 5.10 -10.18 2.38
C SER A 18 4.04 -9.53 1.50
N THR A 19 3.35 -10.36 0.73
CA THR A 19 2.18 -9.99 -0.09
C THR A 19 0.86 -10.38 0.58
N THR A 20 0.91 -10.90 1.80
CA THR A 20 -0.27 -11.29 2.59
C THR A 20 -0.17 -10.77 4.01
N CYS A 21 -1.33 -10.43 4.58
CA CYS A 21 -1.48 -10.03 5.97
C CYS A 21 -1.21 -11.23 6.87
N GLN A 22 -0.28 -11.10 7.81
CA GLN A 22 0.07 -12.20 8.72
C GLN A 22 -1.05 -12.55 9.71
N THR A 23 -1.99 -11.64 9.97
CA THR A 23 -3.07 -11.87 10.93
C THR A 23 -4.27 -12.56 10.30
N CYS A 24 -4.69 -12.15 9.09
CA CYS A 24 -5.94 -12.61 8.48
C CYS A 24 -5.76 -13.23 7.08
N GLY A 25 -4.55 -13.25 6.53
CA GLY A 25 -4.26 -13.78 5.19
C GLY A 25 -4.69 -12.90 4.02
N ALA A 26 -5.32 -11.75 4.26
CA ALA A 26 -5.76 -10.84 3.20
C ALA A 26 -4.57 -10.37 2.33
N PRO A 27 -4.75 -10.22 0.99
CA PRO A 27 -3.67 -9.84 0.11
C PRO A 27 -3.28 -8.36 0.31
N LEU A 28 -1.99 -8.09 0.11
CA LEU A 28 -1.36 -6.78 0.26
C LEU A 28 -0.83 -6.31 -1.10
N CYS A 29 -1.27 -5.14 -1.55
CA CYS A 29 -0.68 -4.46 -2.69
C CYS A 29 0.57 -3.66 -2.29
N LEU A 30 1.26 -3.11 -3.29
CA LEU A 30 2.38 -2.19 -3.12
C LEU A 30 2.07 -1.08 -2.10
N ARG A 31 0.93 -0.38 -2.23
CA ARG A 31 0.59 0.70 -1.27
C ARG A 31 0.43 0.18 0.16
N LYS A 32 -0.15 -1.00 0.36
CA LYS A 32 -0.22 -1.64 1.69
C LYS A 32 1.18 -2.00 2.19
N GLN A 33 2.11 -2.44 1.34
CA GLN A 33 3.51 -2.66 1.72
C GLN A 33 4.19 -1.34 2.12
N VAL A 34 4.03 -0.27 1.34
CA VAL A 34 4.57 1.07 1.67
C VAL A 34 3.99 1.61 2.99
N ILE A 35 2.69 1.40 3.26
CA ILE A 35 2.06 1.77 4.55
C ILE A 35 2.75 1.05 5.71
N ASN A 36 2.95 -0.27 5.58
CA ASN A 36 3.61 -1.04 6.62
C ASN A 36 5.07 -0.58 6.81
N LEU A 37 5.82 -0.33 5.73
CA LEU A 37 7.16 0.25 5.83
C LEU A 37 7.15 1.60 6.56
N ALA A 38 6.21 2.49 6.20
CA ALA A 38 6.07 3.81 6.80
C ALA A 38 5.75 3.74 8.30
N LEU A 39 5.00 2.72 8.71
CA LEU A 39 4.64 2.41 10.10
C LEU A 39 5.70 1.58 10.84
N GLY A 40 6.74 1.08 10.15
CA GLY A 40 7.80 0.25 10.74
C GLY A 40 7.48 -1.24 10.85
N PHE A 41 6.41 -1.72 10.22
CA PHE A 41 6.05 -3.14 10.15
C PHE A 41 6.83 -3.85 9.03
N LEU A 42 8.10 -4.19 9.27
CA LEU A 42 8.94 -4.91 8.31
C LEU A 42 8.72 -6.44 8.38
N ASP A 43 8.71 -6.98 9.58
CA ASP A 43 8.62 -8.43 9.81
C ASP A 43 7.19 -8.93 9.96
N SER A 44 6.23 -8.03 10.17
CA SER A 44 4.82 -8.36 10.42
C SER A 44 3.83 -7.52 9.62
N MET A 45 3.92 -7.67 8.30
CA MET A 45 3.02 -7.03 7.34
C MET A 45 1.54 -7.33 7.63
N ARG A 46 0.72 -6.29 7.73
CA ARG A 46 -0.71 -6.36 8.07
C ARG A 46 -1.56 -5.51 7.14
N CYS A 47 -2.82 -5.92 6.93
CA CYS A 47 -3.80 -5.09 6.22
C CYS A 47 -4.31 -3.95 7.14
N LEU A 48 -4.89 -2.91 6.54
CA LEU A 48 -5.43 -1.76 7.27
C LEU A 48 -6.47 -2.13 8.32
N VAL A 49 -7.31 -3.14 8.04
CA VAL A 49 -8.31 -3.65 9.00
C VAL A 49 -7.64 -4.22 10.25
N CYS A 50 -6.58 -5.01 10.08
CA CYS A 50 -5.85 -5.59 11.21
C CYS A 50 -5.07 -4.52 11.99
N ILE A 51 -4.42 -3.58 11.29
CA ILE A 51 -3.74 -2.45 11.94
C ILE A 51 -4.77 -1.60 12.72
N GLY A 52 -5.93 -1.34 12.15
CA GLY A 52 -7.03 -0.61 12.79
C GLY A 52 -7.53 -1.28 14.07
N ARG A 53 -7.78 -2.59 14.01
CA ARG A 53 -8.21 -3.37 15.18
C ARG A 53 -7.18 -3.32 16.32
N GLU A 54 -5.89 -3.41 16.01
CA GLU A 54 -4.84 -3.38 17.05
C GLU A 54 -4.63 -2.01 17.68
N ASN A 55 -4.92 -0.94 16.94
CA ASN A 55 -4.70 0.43 17.38
C ASN A 55 -6.00 1.14 17.79
N GLU A 56 -7.13 0.41 17.86
CA GLU A 56 -8.47 0.95 18.11
C GLU A 56 -8.80 2.16 17.19
N LYS A 57 -8.39 2.05 15.93
CA LYS A 57 -8.57 3.08 14.90
C LYS A 57 -9.35 2.55 13.70
N GLU A 58 -10.11 3.44 13.09
CA GLU A 58 -10.75 3.16 11.81
C GLU A 58 -9.68 2.89 10.72
N PRO A 59 -9.81 1.81 9.92
CA PRO A 59 -8.82 1.45 8.91
C PRO A 59 -8.57 2.56 7.87
N GLU A 60 -9.64 3.25 7.46
CA GLU A 60 -9.53 4.39 6.53
C GLU A 60 -8.80 5.56 7.17
N LYS A 61 -8.96 5.78 8.49
CA LYS A 61 -8.26 6.85 9.18
C LYS A 61 -6.75 6.61 9.24
N ILE A 62 -6.33 5.37 9.41
CA ILE A 62 -4.91 4.99 9.32
C ILE A 62 -4.36 5.30 7.93
N LEU A 63 -5.12 4.98 6.89
CA LEU A 63 -4.71 5.29 5.51
C LEU A 63 -4.50 6.81 5.32
N GLU A 64 -5.43 7.64 5.77
CA GLU A 64 -5.29 9.10 5.71
C GLU A 64 -4.04 9.61 6.43
N ASP A 65 -3.85 9.20 7.68
CA ASP A 65 -2.76 9.67 8.54
C ASP A 65 -1.39 9.26 7.97
N VAL A 66 -1.27 8.00 7.52
CA VAL A 66 -0.03 7.48 6.94
C VAL A 66 0.25 8.11 5.58
N LYS A 67 -0.78 8.43 4.79
CA LYS A 67 -0.62 9.07 3.49
C LYS A 67 -0.02 10.48 3.62
N VAL A 68 -0.42 11.26 4.63
CA VAL A 68 0.20 12.55 4.95
C VAL A 68 1.68 12.36 5.31
N TYR A 69 1.99 11.34 6.10
CA TYR A 69 3.38 11.05 6.43
C TYR A 69 4.21 10.63 5.20
N ILE A 70 3.67 9.77 4.35
CA ILE A 70 4.30 9.32 3.10
C ILE A 70 4.58 10.49 2.16
N SER A 71 3.64 11.44 2.03
CA SER A 71 3.78 12.59 1.14
C SER A 71 4.92 13.53 1.54
N THR A 72 5.24 13.58 2.83
CA THR A 72 6.36 14.40 3.35
C THR A 72 7.74 13.77 3.16
N ARG A 73 7.83 12.56 2.59
CA ARG A 73 9.07 11.79 2.48
C ARG A 73 9.24 11.19 1.08
N ASP A 74 10.14 11.79 0.30
CA ASP A 74 10.39 11.43 -1.10
C ASP A 74 10.63 9.94 -1.37
N CYS A 75 11.29 9.23 -0.43
CA CYS A 75 11.56 7.80 -0.56
C CYS A 75 10.29 6.96 -0.58
N PHE A 76 9.29 7.30 0.25
CA PHE A 76 8.01 6.61 0.29
C PHE A 76 7.07 7.12 -0.81
N ALA A 77 7.07 8.43 -1.06
CA ALA A 77 6.25 9.05 -2.09
C ALA A 77 6.55 8.47 -3.49
N THR A 78 7.83 8.28 -3.83
CA THR A 78 8.24 7.69 -5.11
C THR A 78 7.69 6.28 -5.29
N GLN A 79 7.82 5.43 -4.26
CA GLN A 79 7.30 4.06 -4.31
C GLN A 79 5.77 4.03 -4.35
N TRP A 80 5.10 4.95 -3.63
CA TRP A 80 3.65 5.07 -3.63
C TRP A 80 3.07 5.37 -5.03
N LEU A 81 3.77 6.20 -5.81
CA LEU A 81 3.36 6.63 -7.14
C LEU A 81 3.57 5.56 -8.22
N ASN A 82 4.42 4.55 -7.98
CA ASN A 82 4.56 3.40 -8.88
C ASN A 82 3.26 2.58 -8.99
N TYR A 83 2.39 2.70 -7.98
CA TYR A 83 1.08 2.09 -7.99
C TYR A 83 0.02 3.05 -8.54
N ARG A 84 -0.12 3.08 -9.87
CA ARG A 84 -0.85 4.14 -10.58
C ARG A 84 -2.37 4.01 -10.54
N ASN A 85 -2.92 2.81 -10.48
CA ASN A 85 -4.36 2.59 -10.57
C ASN A 85 -4.85 1.43 -9.70
N VAL A 86 -6.17 1.39 -9.48
CA VAL A 86 -6.84 0.36 -8.67
C VAL A 86 -6.82 -1.03 -9.32
N SER A 87 -6.52 -1.15 -10.62
CA SER A 87 -6.54 -2.45 -11.30
C SER A 87 -5.47 -3.41 -10.82
N ALA A 88 -4.39 -2.90 -10.20
CA ALA A 88 -3.38 -3.74 -9.54
C ALA A 88 -3.75 -4.07 -8.08
N CYS A 89 -4.97 -3.76 -7.62
CA CYS A 89 -5.41 -3.95 -6.22
C CYS A 89 -6.05 -5.32 -6.01
N PRO A 90 -5.40 -6.22 -5.24
CA PRO A 90 -5.93 -7.55 -5.01
C PRO A 90 -7.08 -7.58 -3.99
N ASP A 91 -7.39 -6.44 -3.36
CA ASP A 91 -8.46 -6.31 -2.36
C ASP A 91 -9.00 -4.86 -2.38
N PRO A 92 -9.89 -4.51 -3.33
CA PRO A 92 -10.44 -3.16 -3.45
C PRO A 92 -11.35 -2.78 -2.28
N ASP A 93 -12.09 -3.74 -1.72
CA ASP A 93 -13.03 -3.50 -0.60
C ASP A 93 -12.29 -3.11 0.69
N GLY A 94 -11.10 -3.68 0.94
CA GLY A 94 -10.24 -3.33 2.08
C GLY A 94 -9.20 -2.23 1.81
N CYS A 95 -9.22 -1.59 0.63
CA CYS A 95 -8.21 -0.60 0.21
C CYS A 95 -8.71 0.84 0.19
N PHE A 96 -10.02 1.08 0.36
CA PHE A 96 -10.63 2.42 0.34
C PHE A 96 -10.18 3.22 -0.90
N PRO A 97 -10.49 2.77 -2.13
CA PRO A 97 -9.88 3.28 -3.35
C PRO A 97 -10.02 4.81 -3.51
N ASP A 98 -11.18 5.37 -3.16
CA ASP A 98 -11.42 6.82 -3.21
C ASP A 98 -10.48 7.62 -2.31
N THR A 99 -10.10 7.07 -1.16
CA THR A 99 -9.17 7.69 -0.21
C THR A 99 -7.73 7.37 -0.58
N CYS A 100 -7.45 6.15 -1.02
CA CYS A 100 -6.13 5.68 -1.41
C CYS A 100 -5.59 6.46 -2.62
N PHE A 101 -6.40 6.63 -3.67
CA PHE A 101 -6.00 7.26 -4.93
C PHE A 101 -6.28 8.76 -5.05
N ARG A 102 -6.88 9.39 -4.02
CA ARG A 102 -6.96 10.87 -3.96
C ARG A 102 -5.55 11.48 -4.09
N GLU A 103 -5.41 12.63 -4.74
CA GLU A 103 -4.11 13.30 -4.80
C GLU A 103 -3.63 13.74 -3.41
N PHE A 104 -2.32 13.90 -3.24
CA PHE A 104 -1.76 14.55 -2.05
C PHE A 104 -2.15 16.03 -2.10
N LEU A 105 -2.83 16.53 -1.07
CA LEU A 105 -3.17 17.95 -0.92
C LEU A 105 -1.92 18.78 -0.56
#